data_AF-A0AB34K6W0-F1
#
_entry.id   AF-A0AB34K6W0-F1
#
_cell.length_a   1.000
_cell.length_b   1.000
_cell.length_c   1.000
_cell.angle_alpha   90.00
_cell.angle_beta   90.00
_cell.angle_gamma   90.00
#
_symmetry.space_group_name_H-M   'P 1'
#
loop_
_entity.id
_entity.type
_entity.pdbx_description
1 polymer ?
#
loop_
_entity_poly.entity_id
_entity_poly.type
_entity_poly.pdbx_seq_one_letter_code
_entity_poly.pdbx_strand_id
1 'polypeptide(L)'
;MLTVVLSLSATSLFSPCAERVARRAIIQTAAAGLFVQQSIAPAVAEEGGVQWTLDLPDSFEISRRLASIVRVRVETMLAAEDRTGLQAKLVLVPFGQQAAGSFSADEQLSMASYFLSPNLPAKVAPSEIAATLAASAARSPSVLTLTRVDGTTRGYTGSGLREFVQYQYVVEKCSVSLDDGECFGDISKRRNVATATMSSISQYRTNTERQRMAELGQVREVNVLWLLTLSAPESMWNEDVSKRFQAIASSFALP
;
A
#
# COMPACT_ATOMS: atom_id res chain seq x y z
N MET A 1 6.90 13.00 -15.92
CA MET A 1 7.44 12.64 -14.59
C MET A 1 6.69 13.46 -13.56
N LEU A 2 5.49 13.02 -13.22
CA LEU A 2 4.60 13.74 -12.30
C LEU A 2 4.83 13.20 -10.88
N THR A 3 5.62 13.89 -10.07
CA THR A 3 5.69 13.64 -8.63
C THR A 3 4.46 14.27 -7.99
N VAL A 4 3.46 13.48 -7.60
CA VAL A 4 2.24 14.02 -6.98
C VAL A 4 2.37 14.09 -5.46
N VAL A 5 3.04 15.14 -4.99
CA VAL A 5 2.95 15.60 -3.59
C VAL A 5 1.77 16.56 -3.49
N LEU A 6 0.74 16.21 -2.73
CA LEU A 6 -0.39 17.08 -2.42
C LEU A 6 -0.41 17.34 -0.92
N SER A 7 0.05 18.54 -0.54
CA SER A 7 -0.23 19.16 0.75
C SER A 7 -1.51 19.98 0.60
N LEU A 8 -2.60 19.57 1.25
CA LEU A 8 -3.77 20.44 1.42
C LEU A 8 -3.48 21.39 2.59
N SER A 9 -3.20 22.66 2.28
CA SER A 9 -3.23 23.73 3.27
C SER A 9 -4.63 24.31 3.32
N ALA A 10 -5.39 24.03 4.37
CA ALA A 10 -6.57 24.83 4.70
C ALA A 10 -6.11 26.05 5.50
N THR A 11 -5.97 27.18 4.84
CA THR A 11 -5.96 28.49 5.50
C THR A 11 -7.35 28.75 6.10
N SER A 12 -7.45 28.84 7.43
CA SER A 12 -8.46 29.69 8.06
C SER A 12 -7.77 30.71 8.96
N LEU A 13 -8.12 31.97 8.69
CA LEU A 13 -7.62 33.19 9.32
C LEU A 13 -8.50 33.52 10.55
N PHE A 14 -7.83 33.95 11.63
CA PHE A 14 -8.34 34.61 12.86
C PHE A 14 -9.25 33.77 13.78
N SER A 15 -9.00 33.69 15.10
CA SER A 15 -8.84 34.83 16.02
C SER A 15 -7.96 34.52 17.24
N PRO A 16 -7.48 35.55 17.96
CA PRO A 16 -6.33 35.51 18.85
C PRO A 16 -6.71 35.15 20.29
N CYS A 17 -5.83 34.46 20.99
CA CYS A 17 -5.62 34.72 22.42
C CYS A 17 -4.16 34.43 22.74
N ALA A 18 -3.59 35.36 23.50
CA ALA A 18 -2.18 35.61 23.56
C ALA A 18 -1.45 34.73 24.58
N GLU A 19 -0.14 34.66 24.36
CA GLU A 19 0.90 34.77 25.40
C GLU A 19 1.24 33.58 26.32
N ARG A 20 2.56 33.38 26.43
CA ARG A 20 3.34 32.58 27.40
C ARG A 20 3.44 31.09 27.02
N VAL A 21 4.57 30.56 26.56
CA VAL A 21 5.94 30.73 27.07
C VAL A 21 6.95 30.55 25.94
N ALA A 22 7.73 31.60 25.67
CA ALA A 22 9.01 31.49 24.98
C ALA A 22 10.10 31.10 25.98
N ARG A 23 11.00 30.16 25.63
CA ARG A 23 12.45 30.20 25.94
C ARG A 23 13.17 28.90 25.55
N ARG A 24 13.75 28.88 24.35
CA ARG A 24 15.21 28.75 24.14
C ARG A 24 15.51 28.83 22.64
N ALA A 25 15.89 30.03 22.21
CA ALA A 25 16.76 30.25 21.07
C ALA A 25 18.07 30.84 21.61
N ILE A 26 19.21 30.44 21.07
CA ILE A 26 20.49 31.17 20.91
C ILE A 26 21.25 30.37 19.81
N ILE A 27 21.26 30.79 18.52
CA ILE A 27 22.10 31.82 17.82
C ILE A 27 23.57 31.27 17.69
N GLN A 28 24.22 31.07 16.52
CA GLN A 28 24.72 32.00 15.47
C GLN A 28 25.19 31.16 14.24
N THR A 29 24.66 31.31 13.02
CA THR A 29 25.02 32.21 11.89
C THR A 29 26.46 32.15 11.32
N ALA A 30 26.49 31.75 10.03
CA ALA A 30 27.28 32.27 8.90
C ALA A 30 28.70 31.74 8.64
N ALA A 31 28.86 30.95 7.55
CA ALA A 31 29.72 31.30 6.41
C ALA A 31 29.44 30.33 5.23
N ALA A 32 29.51 30.89 4.03
CA ALA A 32 29.12 30.31 2.75
C ALA A 32 29.89 29.03 2.36
N GLY A 33 29.20 28.09 1.70
CA GLY A 33 29.86 27.00 1.00
C GLY A 33 28.93 25.86 0.59
N LEU A 34 28.80 25.70 -0.73
CA LEU A 34 28.15 24.60 -1.46
C LEU A 34 26.63 24.56 -1.50
N PHE A 35 26.14 24.75 -2.74
CA PHE A 35 24.86 24.31 -3.24
C PHE A 35 24.67 22.82 -2.98
N VAL A 36 24.04 22.49 -1.86
CA VAL A 36 23.32 21.23 -1.70
C VAL A 36 21.90 21.55 -2.16
N GLN A 37 21.49 20.96 -3.29
CA GLN A 37 20.07 20.80 -3.59
C GLN A 37 19.48 19.98 -2.43
N GLN A 38 19.00 20.66 -1.40
CA GLN A 38 18.13 20.05 -0.41
C GLN A 38 16.88 19.65 -1.17
N SER A 39 16.74 18.36 -1.44
CA SER A 39 15.41 17.82 -1.73
C SER A 39 14.57 18.20 -0.51
N ILE A 40 13.52 18.97 -0.75
CA ILE A 40 12.53 19.28 0.27
C ILE A 40 11.95 17.92 0.63
N ALA A 41 12.37 17.37 1.77
CA ALA A 41 11.71 16.22 2.36
C ALA A 41 10.23 16.58 2.48
N PRO A 42 9.30 15.71 2.04
CA PRO A 42 7.89 16.03 2.11
C PRO A 42 7.53 16.25 3.58
N ALA A 43 6.90 17.39 3.85
CA ALA A 43 6.46 17.78 5.17
C ALA A 43 5.66 16.63 5.82
N VAL A 44 6.07 16.28 7.04
CA VAL A 44 5.38 15.32 7.90
C VAL A 44 3.92 15.78 8.04
N ALA A 45 2.98 14.97 7.55
CA ALA A 45 1.57 15.28 7.67
C ALA A 45 1.13 15.16 9.14
N GLU A 46 0.72 16.27 9.74
CA GLU A 46 0.10 16.34 11.09
C GLU A 46 -1.30 15.67 11.14
N GLU A 47 -1.81 15.18 10.01
CA GLU A 47 -3.09 14.50 9.90
C GLU A 47 -2.89 13.00 9.76
N GLY A 48 -2.95 12.28 10.88
CA GLY A 48 -3.53 10.96 11.13
C GLY A 48 -3.69 9.82 10.11
N GLY A 49 -3.18 9.95 8.88
CA GLY A 49 -3.21 8.94 7.84
C GLY A 49 -1.80 8.42 7.58
N VAL A 50 -1.72 7.20 7.04
CA VAL A 50 -0.45 6.67 6.55
C VAL A 50 -0.19 7.21 5.16
N GLN A 51 0.85 8.03 5.05
CA GLN A 51 1.34 8.49 3.75
C GLN A 51 1.91 7.30 2.98
N TRP A 52 1.64 7.25 1.68
CA TRP A 52 2.20 6.25 0.78
C TRP A 52 2.60 6.93 -0.52
N THR A 53 3.59 6.35 -1.20
CA THR A 53 4.12 6.88 -2.47
C THR A 53 4.18 5.78 -3.51
N LEU A 54 3.87 6.12 -4.75
CA LEU A 54 3.93 5.24 -5.91
C LEU A 54 4.12 6.09 -7.16
N ASP A 55 5.18 5.82 -7.92
CA ASP A 55 5.44 6.52 -9.18
C ASP A 55 4.73 5.79 -10.32
N LEU A 56 3.71 6.43 -10.87
CA LEU A 56 3.01 5.98 -12.07
C LEU A 56 3.43 6.79 -13.28
N PRO A 57 3.66 6.15 -14.44
CA PRO A 57 3.91 6.87 -15.69
C PRO A 57 2.70 7.71 -16.11
N ASP A 58 2.96 8.79 -16.85
CA ASP A 58 1.95 9.77 -17.27
C ASP A 58 0.84 9.18 -18.19
N SER A 59 0.99 7.94 -18.68
CA SER A 59 -0.05 7.24 -19.45
C SER A 59 -1.14 6.58 -18.60
N PHE A 60 -0.94 6.47 -17.28
CA PHE A 60 -1.96 5.96 -16.37
C PHE A 60 -2.92 7.08 -15.95
N GLU A 61 -4.20 6.86 -16.18
CA GLU A 61 -5.27 7.72 -15.69
C GLU A 61 -5.76 7.21 -14.34
N ILE A 62 -5.78 8.09 -13.32
CA ILE A 62 -6.19 7.75 -11.96
C ILE A 62 -7.72 7.86 -11.86
N SER A 63 -8.40 6.74 -11.69
CA SER A 63 -9.86 6.69 -11.49
C SER A 63 -10.26 6.79 -10.02
N ARG A 64 -9.36 6.44 -9.09
CA ARG A 64 -9.60 6.55 -7.65
C ARG A 64 -8.32 6.81 -6.88
N ARG A 65 -8.37 7.75 -5.94
CA ARG A 65 -7.30 7.99 -4.95
C ARG A 65 -7.91 8.36 -3.60
N LEU A 66 -7.52 7.64 -2.55
CA LEU A 66 -7.85 7.96 -1.16
C LEU A 66 -6.59 8.33 -0.38
N ALA A 67 -6.63 9.49 0.27
CA ALA A 67 -5.53 10.01 1.09
C ALA A 67 -5.71 9.72 2.59
N SER A 68 -6.93 9.41 3.03
CA SER A 68 -7.25 9.20 4.44
C SER A 68 -8.21 8.01 4.60
N ILE A 69 -7.98 7.24 5.67
CA ILE A 69 -8.72 6.03 5.99
C ILE A 69 -9.69 6.40 7.10
N VAL A 70 -10.97 6.51 6.76
CA VAL A 70 -12.02 6.86 7.73
C VAL A 70 -12.60 5.59 8.38
N ARG A 71 -12.38 4.40 7.79
CA ARG A 71 -13.07 3.17 8.18
C ARG A 71 -12.14 1.97 8.21
N VAL A 72 -12.36 1.09 9.19
CA VAL A 72 -11.68 -0.21 9.30
C VAL A 72 -12.39 -1.21 8.38
N ARG A 73 -12.18 -1.07 7.07
CA ARG A 73 -12.68 -2.00 6.03
C ARG A 73 -11.63 -2.19 4.95
N VAL A 74 -11.81 -3.20 4.09
CA VAL A 74 -10.99 -3.32 2.88
C VAL A 74 -11.28 -2.12 1.98
N GLU A 75 -10.25 -1.35 1.65
CA GLU A 75 -10.40 -0.11 0.88
C GLU A 75 -9.46 -0.09 -0.33
N THR A 76 -9.97 0.38 -1.47
CA THR A 76 -9.12 0.67 -2.64
C THR A 76 -8.56 2.08 -2.49
N MET A 77 -7.28 2.16 -2.19
CA MET A 77 -6.53 3.40 -1.97
C MET A 77 -6.14 4.06 -3.29
N LEU A 78 -5.85 3.24 -4.31
CA LEU A 78 -5.54 3.69 -5.66
C LEU A 78 -6.16 2.73 -6.66
N ALA A 79 -6.76 3.28 -7.72
CA ALA A 79 -7.02 2.58 -8.96
C ALA A 79 -6.62 3.50 -10.12
N ALA A 80 -5.82 2.96 -11.03
CA ALA A 80 -5.38 3.65 -12.23
C ALA A 80 -5.28 2.67 -13.41
N GLU A 81 -5.53 3.18 -14.62
CA GLU A 81 -5.53 2.38 -15.85
C GLU A 81 -4.88 3.15 -17.00
N ASP A 82 -4.11 2.45 -17.83
CA ASP A 82 -3.58 2.94 -19.10
C ASP A 82 -4.57 2.60 -20.22
N ARG A 83 -4.59 3.40 -21.30
CA ARG A 83 -5.38 3.14 -22.52
C ARG A 83 -5.11 1.78 -23.16
N THR A 84 -3.95 1.21 -22.89
CA THR A 84 -3.56 -0.14 -23.33
C THR A 84 -4.14 -1.26 -22.46
N GLY A 85 -4.90 -0.92 -21.41
CA GLY A 85 -5.49 -1.87 -20.48
C GLY A 85 -4.53 -2.36 -19.39
N LEU A 86 -3.38 -1.70 -19.19
CA LEU A 86 -2.54 -1.92 -18.01
C LEU A 86 -3.21 -1.28 -16.79
N GLN A 87 -3.17 -1.95 -15.64
CA GLN A 87 -3.89 -1.50 -14.45
C GLN A 87 -2.95 -1.49 -13.24
N ALA A 88 -3.12 -0.49 -12.38
CA ALA A 88 -2.47 -0.39 -11.08
C ALA A 88 -3.52 -0.22 -10.00
N LYS A 89 -3.52 -1.09 -9.00
CA LYS A 89 -4.46 -1.06 -7.88
C LYS A 89 -3.73 -1.20 -6.56
N LEU A 90 -3.96 -0.27 -5.63
CA LEU A 90 -3.49 -0.37 -4.25
C LEU A 90 -4.70 -0.64 -3.35
N VAL A 91 -4.67 -1.74 -2.63
CA VAL A 91 -5.72 -2.14 -1.69
C VAL A 91 -5.14 -2.18 -0.28
N LEU A 92 -5.92 -1.69 0.66
CA LEU A 92 -5.66 -1.76 2.09
C LEU A 92 -6.59 -2.79 2.71
N VAL A 93 -6.03 -3.77 3.43
CA VAL A 93 -6.78 -4.85 4.08
C VAL A 93 -6.51 -4.81 5.59
N PRO A 94 -7.49 -4.42 6.43
CA PRO A 94 -7.33 -4.44 7.88
C PRO A 94 -7.40 -5.85 8.41
N PHE A 95 -6.41 -6.27 9.20
CA PHE A 95 -6.41 -7.57 9.86
C PHE A 95 -7.40 -7.61 11.03
N GLY A 96 -7.73 -8.82 11.46
CA GLY A 96 -8.78 -9.15 12.41
C GLY A 96 -10.04 -9.65 11.70
N GLN A 97 -11.21 -9.41 12.32
CA GLN A 97 -12.49 -9.90 11.80
C GLN A 97 -12.81 -9.39 10.38
N GLN A 98 -12.30 -8.22 10.01
CA GLN A 98 -12.57 -7.61 8.71
C GLN A 98 -11.84 -8.31 7.55
N ALA A 99 -10.75 -9.02 7.85
CA ALA A 99 -10.03 -9.84 6.88
C ALA A 99 -10.53 -11.28 6.80
N ALA A 100 -11.51 -11.69 7.62
CA ALA A 100 -11.94 -13.09 7.73
C ALA A 100 -12.48 -13.69 6.41
N GLY A 101 -13.04 -12.86 5.52
CA GLY A 101 -13.45 -13.29 4.18
C GLY A 101 -12.30 -13.54 3.21
N SER A 102 -11.10 -13.03 3.51
CA SER A 102 -9.91 -13.14 2.66
C SER A 102 -8.84 -14.04 3.26
N PHE A 103 -8.72 -14.08 4.58
CA PHE A 103 -7.64 -14.76 5.31
C PHE A 103 -8.15 -15.42 6.60
N SER A 104 -7.72 -16.66 6.85
CA SER A 104 -7.91 -17.34 8.13
C SER A 104 -7.10 -16.69 9.25
N ALA A 105 -7.39 -17.03 10.51
CA ALA A 105 -6.64 -16.50 11.66
C ALA A 105 -5.14 -16.87 11.58
N ASP A 106 -4.82 -18.10 11.18
CA ASP A 106 -3.44 -18.57 11.05
C ASP A 106 -2.72 -17.88 9.87
N GLU A 107 -3.41 -17.66 8.75
CA GLU A 107 -2.88 -16.90 7.61
C GLU A 107 -2.55 -15.46 8.02
N GLN A 108 -3.44 -14.82 8.79
CA GLN A 108 -3.22 -13.47 9.33
C GLN A 108 -2.06 -13.43 10.33
N LEU A 109 -1.96 -14.41 11.23
CA LEU A 109 -0.85 -14.50 12.19
C LEU A 109 0.50 -14.72 11.49
N SER A 110 0.54 -15.59 10.48
CA SER A 110 1.74 -15.87 9.68
C SER A 110 2.22 -14.61 8.95
N MET A 111 1.32 -13.89 8.27
CA MET A 111 1.66 -12.63 7.61
C MET A 111 2.12 -11.55 8.60
N ALA A 112 1.42 -11.39 9.72
CA ALA A 112 1.80 -10.42 10.76
C ALA A 112 3.20 -10.74 11.33
N SER A 113 3.49 -12.02 11.57
CA SER A 113 4.79 -12.46 12.06
C SER A 113 5.91 -12.17 11.05
N TYR A 114 5.65 -12.37 9.75
CA TYR A 114 6.62 -12.05 8.70
C TYR A 114 6.89 -10.55 8.60
N PHE A 115 5.85 -9.72 8.50
CA PHE A 115 6.00 -8.30 8.18
C PHE A 115 6.32 -7.41 9.38
N LEU A 116 5.87 -7.76 10.59
CA LEU A 116 6.02 -6.93 11.79
C LEU A 116 7.16 -7.37 12.71
N SER A 117 7.67 -8.60 12.55
CA SER A 117 8.67 -9.18 13.45
C SER A 117 9.91 -9.67 12.67
N PRO A 118 10.75 -8.75 12.17
CA PRO A 118 11.89 -9.10 11.31
C PRO A 118 12.96 -9.99 11.97
N ASN A 119 12.94 -10.10 13.31
CA ASN A 119 13.97 -10.79 14.12
C ASN A 119 13.52 -12.14 14.70
N LEU A 120 12.45 -12.75 14.20
CA LEU A 120 12.02 -14.08 14.69
C LEU A 120 12.95 -15.19 14.16
N PRO A 121 13.37 -16.15 15.02
CA PRO A 121 14.32 -17.20 14.66
C PRO A 121 13.77 -18.24 13.68
N ALA A 122 12.45 -18.32 13.49
CA ALA A 122 11.79 -19.10 12.46
C ALA A 122 11.02 -18.16 11.53
N LYS A 123 11.72 -17.56 10.57
CA LYS A 123 11.10 -16.63 9.60
C LYS A 123 10.33 -17.44 8.55
N VAL A 124 9.03 -17.20 8.45
CA VAL A 124 8.18 -17.67 7.35
C VAL A 124 8.84 -17.28 6.04
N ALA A 125 8.95 -18.20 5.07
CA ALA A 125 9.59 -17.89 3.81
C ALA A 125 8.72 -16.90 2.99
N PRO A 126 9.31 -15.95 2.23
CA PRO A 126 8.53 -15.06 1.35
C PRO A 126 7.65 -15.82 0.36
N SER A 127 8.08 -17.01 -0.06
CA SER A 127 7.32 -17.94 -0.91
C SER A 127 6.02 -18.42 -0.29
N GLU A 128 5.99 -18.63 1.03
CA GLU A 128 4.81 -19.04 1.79
C GLU A 128 3.82 -17.88 1.91
N ILE A 129 4.30 -16.67 2.22
CA ILE A 129 3.47 -15.46 2.23
C ILE A 129 2.85 -15.21 0.86
N ALA A 130 3.65 -15.30 -0.21
CA ALA A 130 3.13 -15.20 -1.57
C ALA A 130 2.09 -16.30 -1.89
N ALA A 131 2.20 -17.50 -1.30
CA ALA A 131 1.25 -18.59 -1.50
C ALA A 131 -0.09 -18.25 -0.85
N THR A 132 -0.05 -17.78 0.40
CA THR A 132 -1.23 -17.33 1.13
C THR A 132 -1.94 -16.19 0.39
N LEU A 133 -1.21 -15.18 -0.08
CA LEU A 133 -1.79 -14.05 -0.82
C LEU A 133 -2.38 -14.48 -2.17
N ALA A 134 -1.71 -15.36 -2.91
CA ALA A 134 -2.22 -15.92 -4.16
C ALA A 134 -3.47 -16.78 -3.95
N ALA A 135 -3.48 -17.64 -2.92
CA ALA A 135 -4.64 -18.46 -2.55
C ALA A 135 -5.83 -17.59 -2.15
N SER A 136 -5.59 -16.51 -1.41
CA SER A 136 -6.63 -15.53 -1.08
C SER A 136 -7.22 -14.87 -2.33
N ALA A 137 -6.39 -14.47 -3.29
CA ALA A 137 -6.85 -13.91 -4.56
C ALA A 137 -7.67 -14.92 -5.40
N ALA A 138 -7.32 -16.21 -5.32
CA ALA A 138 -8.02 -17.29 -6.01
C ALA A 138 -9.44 -17.56 -5.47
N ARG A 139 -9.72 -17.19 -4.21
CA ARG A 139 -11.06 -17.33 -3.59
C ARG A 139 -12.08 -16.31 -4.12
N SER A 140 -11.68 -15.39 -5.00
CA SER A 140 -12.59 -14.37 -5.54
C SER A 140 -13.65 -15.01 -6.45
N PRO A 141 -14.95 -14.65 -6.31
CA PRO A 141 -16.05 -15.36 -6.96
C PRO A 141 -16.08 -15.24 -8.50
N SER A 142 -15.24 -14.41 -9.10
CA SER A 142 -15.09 -14.30 -10.56
C SER A 142 -13.81 -14.96 -11.10
N VAL A 143 -12.98 -15.55 -10.24
CA VAL A 143 -11.72 -16.21 -10.64
C VAL A 143 -12.01 -17.67 -11.02
N LEU A 144 -11.63 -18.03 -12.24
CA LEU A 144 -11.65 -19.40 -12.75
C LEU A 144 -10.40 -20.15 -12.30
N THR A 145 -9.24 -19.57 -12.62
CA THR A 145 -7.94 -20.13 -12.32
C THR A 145 -6.97 -19.03 -11.90
N LEU A 146 -6.06 -19.38 -11.00
CA LEU A 146 -4.94 -18.54 -10.63
C LEU A 146 -3.68 -19.42 -10.55
N THR A 147 -2.69 -19.09 -11.36
CA THR A 147 -1.42 -19.82 -11.42
C THR A 147 -0.29 -18.89 -11.03
N ARG A 148 0.46 -19.24 -9.99
CA ARG A 148 1.67 -18.52 -9.62
C ARG A 148 2.74 -18.74 -10.69
N VAL A 149 3.55 -17.71 -10.92
CA VAL A 149 4.73 -17.84 -11.80
C VAL A 149 5.92 -18.20 -10.91
N ASP A 150 6.46 -19.39 -11.10
CA ASP A 150 7.58 -19.89 -10.29
C ASP A 150 8.84 -19.04 -10.46
N GLY A 151 9.67 -19.01 -9.42
CA GLY A 151 10.92 -18.24 -9.40
C GLY A 151 10.76 -16.71 -9.36
N THR A 152 9.54 -16.18 -9.34
CA THR A 152 9.28 -14.72 -9.31
C THR A 152 9.12 -14.14 -7.90
N THR A 153 9.03 -14.99 -6.88
CA THR A 153 8.84 -14.52 -5.51
C THR A 153 10.13 -13.96 -4.93
N ARG A 154 10.06 -12.76 -4.37
CA ARG A 154 11.17 -12.09 -3.70
C ARG A 154 10.68 -11.43 -2.42
N GLY A 155 11.34 -11.73 -1.32
CA GLY A 155 11.31 -10.91 -0.11
C GLY A 155 12.41 -9.85 -0.17
N TYR A 156 12.11 -8.62 0.24
CA TYR A 156 13.12 -7.57 0.35
C TYR A 156 12.72 -6.54 1.39
N THR A 157 13.70 -5.85 1.94
CA THR A 157 13.49 -4.75 2.88
C THR A 157 13.54 -3.42 2.13
N GLY A 158 12.50 -2.62 2.25
CA GLY A 158 12.40 -1.29 1.65
C GLY A 158 12.89 -0.17 2.57
N SER A 159 12.48 1.06 2.28
CA SER A 159 12.70 2.20 3.18
C SER A 159 12.09 1.95 4.56
N GLY A 160 12.73 2.47 5.62
CA GLY A 160 12.23 2.33 6.99
C GLY A 160 12.35 0.92 7.59
N LEU A 161 13.23 0.06 7.03
CA LEU A 161 13.42 -1.34 7.45
C LEU A 161 12.14 -2.19 7.31
N ARG A 162 11.19 -1.75 6.48
CA ARG A 162 9.91 -2.45 6.29
C ARG A 162 10.09 -3.61 5.33
N GLU A 163 9.50 -4.75 5.67
CA GLU A 163 9.54 -5.95 4.83
C GLU A 163 8.50 -5.88 3.71
N PHE A 164 8.89 -6.35 2.54
CA PHE A 164 8.05 -6.47 1.36
C PHE A 164 8.13 -7.89 0.81
N VAL A 165 7.02 -8.35 0.23
CA VAL A 165 6.98 -9.57 -0.58
C VAL A 165 6.43 -9.19 -1.95
N GLN A 166 7.18 -9.50 -2.99
CA GLN A 166 6.74 -9.38 -4.37
C GLN A 166 6.63 -10.76 -5.00
N TYR A 167 5.60 -10.97 -5.82
CA TYR A 167 5.40 -12.22 -6.56
C TYR A 167 4.57 -11.97 -7.83
N GLN A 168 4.62 -12.91 -8.77
CA GLN A 168 3.80 -12.86 -9.97
C GLN A 168 2.80 -14.01 -10.03
N TYR A 169 1.66 -13.74 -10.66
CA TYR A 169 0.65 -14.75 -10.96
C TYR A 169 -0.14 -14.37 -12.21
N VAL A 170 -0.61 -15.40 -12.91
CA VAL A 170 -1.58 -15.29 -14.00
C VAL A 170 -2.95 -15.62 -13.44
N VAL A 171 -3.95 -14.82 -13.78
CA VAL A 171 -5.33 -15.05 -13.35
C VAL A 171 -6.25 -15.06 -14.57
N GLU A 172 -7.18 -16.01 -14.58
CA GLU A 172 -8.29 -16.06 -15.51
C GLU A 172 -9.56 -15.70 -14.77
N LYS A 173 -10.27 -14.68 -15.25
CA LYS A 173 -11.49 -14.18 -14.64
C LYS A 173 -12.64 -14.17 -15.63
N CYS A 174 -13.79 -14.63 -15.18
CA CYS A 174 -15.06 -14.49 -15.88
C CYS A 174 -15.61 -13.07 -15.69
N SER A 175 -16.04 -12.42 -16.76
CA SER A 175 -16.54 -11.03 -16.71
C SER A 175 -17.94 -10.87 -16.12
N VAL A 176 -18.77 -11.91 -16.16
CA VAL A 176 -20.20 -11.85 -15.79
C VAL A 176 -20.49 -12.69 -14.55
N SER A 177 -20.68 -13.99 -14.70
CA SER A 177 -21.02 -14.91 -13.62
C SER A 177 -20.40 -16.27 -13.85
N LEU A 178 -20.05 -16.90 -12.74
CA LEU A 178 -19.66 -18.30 -12.69
C LEU A 178 -20.83 -19.09 -12.11
N ASP A 179 -21.28 -20.11 -12.83
CA ASP A 179 -22.29 -21.06 -12.35
C ASP A 179 -21.73 -22.47 -12.57
N ASP A 180 -21.64 -23.27 -11.50
CA ASP A 180 -21.03 -24.62 -11.48
C ASP A 180 -19.66 -24.75 -12.19
N GLY A 181 -18.86 -23.68 -12.20
CA GLY A 181 -17.54 -23.63 -12.83
C GLY A 181 -17.54 -23.26 -14.31
N GLU A 182 -18.71 -23.07 -14.92
CA GLU A 182 -18.86 -22.53 -16.26
C GLU A 182 -18.94 -21.00 -16.23
N CYS A 183 -18.23 -20.35 -17.15
CA CYS A 183 -18.24 -18.89 -17.29
C CYS A 183 -19.29 -18.46 -18.32
N PHE A 184 -20.26 -17.65 -17.88
CA PHE A 184 -21.32 -17.11 -18.72
C PHE A 184 -20.96 -15.73 -19.31
N GLY A 185 -19.70 -15.56 -19.70
CA GLY A 185 -19.18 -14.31 -20.24
C GLY A 185 -17.79 -14.49 -20.84
N ASP A 186 -17.09 -13.37 -21.05
CA ASP A 186 -15.73 -13.38 -21.57
C ASP A 186 -14.73 -13.78 -20.49
N ILE A 187 -13.79 -14.65 -20.86
CA ILE A 187 -12.65 -14.99 -20.03
C ILE A 187 -11.54 -13.98 -20.28
N SER A 188 -11.21 -13.21 -19.26
CA SER A 188 -10.06 -12.31 -19.26
C SER A 188 -8.86 -13.00 -18.61
N LYS A 189 -7.75 -13.12 -19.35
CA LYS A 189 -6.48 -13.67 -18.84
C LYS A 189 -5.47 -12.55 -18.65
N ARG A 190 -4.98 -12.40 -17.42
CA ARG A 190 -4.10 -11.28 -17.05
C ARG A 190 -2.93 -11.76 -16.22
N ARG A 191 -1.74 -11.22 -16.51
CA ARG A 191 -0.56 -11.37 -15.66
C ARG A 191 -0.47 -10.24 -14.67
N ASN A 192 -0.06 -10.57 -13.45
CA ASN A 192 0.01 -9.63 -12.35
C ASN A 192 1.38 -9.67 -11.69
N VAL A 193 1.88 -8.49 -11.29
CA VAL A 193 2.94 -8.32 -10.30
C VAL A 193 2.26 -7.78 -9.05
N ALA A 194 2.29 -8.54 -7.97
CA ALA A 194 1.78 -8.11 -6.68
C ALA A 194 2.93 -7.81 -5.73
N THR A 195 2.82 -6.72 -4.99
CA THR A 195 3.75 -6.32 -3.93
C THR A 195 2.95 -6.06 -2.66
N ALA A 196 3.34 -6.75 -1.59
CA ALA A 196 2.66 -6.72 -0.31
C ALA A 196 3.60 -6.24 0.80
N THR A 197 3.06 -5.46 1.73
CA THR A 197 3.72 -5.06 2.97
C THR A 197 2.67 -4.78 4.04
N MET A 198 3.07 -4.67 5.31
CA MET A 198 2.16 -4.29 6.39
C MET A 198 2.64 -3.04 7.11
N SER A 199 1.68 -2.28 7.65
CA SER A 199 1.93 -1.20 8.61
C SER A 199 0.86 -1.21 9.70
N SER A 200 1.12 -0.51 10.81
CA SER A 200 0.07 -0.18 11.76
C SER A 200 -0.55 1.16 11.38
N ILE A 201 -1.87 1.27 11.54
CA ILE A 201 -2.63 2.51 11.32
C ILE A 201 -3.45 2.81 12.55
N SER A 202 -3.40 4.07 12.93
CA SER A 202 -4.22 4.61 14.00
C SER A 202 -5.72 4.47 13.70
N GLN A 203 -6.48 3.95 14.67
CA GLN A 203 -7.94 3.86 14.58
C GLN A 203 -8.68 5.14 14.99
N TYR A 204 -7.97 6.20 15.40
CA TYR A 204 -8.63 7.37 15.99
C TYR A 204 -9.51 8.06 14.94
N ARG A 205 -10.77 8.30 15.29
CA ARG A 205 -11.73 8.95 14.38
C ARG A 205 -11.50 10.45 14.30
N THR A 206 -10.86 11.03 15.32
CA THR A 206 -10.59 12.47 15.43
C THR A 206 -9.23 12.74 16.06
N ASN A 207 -8.64 13.90 15.78
CA ASN A 207 -7.39 14.34 16.43
C ASN A 207 -7.58 14.55 17.95
N THR A 208 -8.77 14.93 18.39
CA THR A 208 -9.12 15.04 19.81
C THR A 208 -9.11 13.69 20.51
N GLU A 209 -9.63 12.64 19.87
CA GLU A 209 -9.55 11.27 20.38
C GLU A 209 -8.09 10.80 20.44
N ARG A 210 -7.28 11.10 19.41
CA ARG A 210 -5.84 10.82 19.40
C ARG A 210 -5.14 11.48 20.59
N GLN A 211 -5.35 12.77 20.81
CA GLN A 211 -4.73 13.52 21.91
C GLN A 211 -5.14 12.96 23.27
N ARG A 212 -6.45 12.76 23.50
CA ARG A 212 -6.96 12.18 24.75
C ARG A 212 -6.38 10.79 25.03
N MET A 213 -6.22 9.96 24.00
CA MET A 213 -5.68 8.61 24.15
C MET A 213 -4.16 8.64 24.38
N ALA A 214 -3.45 9.58 23.77
CA ALA A 214 -2.03 9.82 24.05
C ALA A 214 -1.81 10.26 25.50
N GLU A 215 -2.65 11.14 26.04
CA GLU A 215 -2.63 11.54 27.46
C GLU A 215 -2.89 10.35 28.41
N LEU A 216 -3.72 9.40 27.98
CA LEU A 216 -4.02 8.17 28.73
C LEU A 216 -2.99 7.04 28.50
N GLY A 217 -1.97 7.27 27.68
CA GLY A 217 -0.98 6.25 27.30
C GLY A 217 -1.57 5.06 26.52
N GLN A 218 -2.73 5.24 25.87
CA GLN A 218 -3.43 4.20 25.13
C GLN A 218 -3.23 4.36 23.62
N VAL A 219 -2.67 3.33 22.98
CA VAL A 219 -2.54 3.26 21.53
C VAL A 219 -3.60 2.32 20.96
N ARG A 220 -4.41 2.81 20.01
CA ARG A 220 -5.36 1.99 19.25
C ARG A 220 -4.93 1.94 17.81
N GLU A 221 -4.26 0.86 17.44
CA GLU A 221 -3.76 0.62 16.10
C GLU A 221 -4.36 -0.65 15.51
N VAL A 222 -4.51 -0.64 14.18
CA VAL A 222 -4.84 -1.81 13.37
C VAL A 222 -3.67 -2.10 12.48
N ASN A 223 -3.23 -3.35 12.49
CA ASN A 223 -2.33 -3.85 11.47
C ASN A 223 -3.09 -3.97 10.15
N VAL A 224 -2.58 -3.33 9.12
CA VAL A 224 -3.14 -3.38 7.78
C VAL A 224 -2.11 -3.96 6.83
N LEU A 225 -2.60 -4.72 5.86
CA LEU A 225 -1.85 -5.17 4.70
C LEU A 225 -2.09 -4.21 3.55
N TRP A 226 -1.02 -3.70 2.98
CA TRP A 226 -1.00 -2.96 1.73
C TRP A 226 -0.68 -3.92 0.60
N LEU A 227 -1.57 -4.02 -0.38
CA LEU A 227 -1.41 -4.87 -1.54
C LEU A 227 -1.47 -4.03 -2.81
N LEU A 228 -0.31 -3.77 -3.40
CA LEU A 228 -0.19 -3.23 -4.74
C LEU A 228 -0.30 -4.37 -5.74
N THR A 229 -1.17 -4.23 -6.74
CA THR A 229 -1.27 -5.15 -7.88
C THR A 229 -1.15 -4.36 -9.18
N LEU A 230 -0.17 -4.72 -9.99
CA LEU A 230 0.02 -4.25 -11.35
C LEU A 230 -0.42 -5.36 -12.30
N SER A 231 -1.32 -5.08 -13.23
CA SER A 231 -1.99 -6.09 -14.04
C SER A 231 -1.93 -5.73 -15.52
N ALA A 232 -1.62 -6.69 -16.38
CA ALA A 232 -1.63 -6.53 -17.83
C ALA A 232 -2.42 -7.68 -18.48
N PRO A 233 -3.06 -7.47 -19.65
CA PRO A 233 -3.51 -8.59 -20.49
C PRO A 233 -2.33 -9.54 -20.77
N GLU A 234 -2.54 -10.84 -20.63
CA GLU A 234 -1.46 -11.83 -20.83
C GLU A 234 -0.87 -11.76 -22.24
N SER A 235 -1.70 -11.48 -23.25
CA SER A 235 -1.29 -11.30 -24.65
C SER A 235 -0.31 -10.14 -24.87
N MET A 236 -0.27 -9.18 -23.96
CA MET A 236 0.63 -8.03 -24.02
C MET A 236 1.89 -8.24 -23.18
N TRP A 237 2.01 -9.34 -22.45
CA TRP A 237 3.13 -9.54 -21.55
C TRP A 237 4.43 -9.78 -22.30
N ASN A 238 5.37 -8.85 -22.15
CA ASN A 238 6.71 -8.92 -22.71
C ASN A 238 7.73 -8.37 -21.70
N GLU A 239 9.00 -8.37 -22.08
CA GLU A 239 10.09 -7.91 -21.22
C GLU A 239 9.94 -6.43 -20.82
N ASP A 240 9.44 -5.57 -21.72
CA ASP A 240 9.25 -4.14 -21.47
C ASP A 240 8.14 -3.88 -20.46
N VAL A 241 6.99 -4.56 -20.60
CA VAL A 241 5.89 -4.50 -19.61
C VAL A 241 6.38 -5.02 -18.26
N SER A 242 7.15 -6.11 -18.24
CA SER A 242 7.71 -6.66 -17.02
C SER A 242 8.66 -5.66 -16.32
N LYS A 243 9.61 -5.07 -17.05
CA LYS A 243 10.53 -4.03 -16.53
C LYS A 243 9.77 -2.82 -16.03
N ARG A 244 8.76 -2.37 -16.77
CA ARG A 244 7.92 -1.23 -16.38
C ARG A 244 7.17 -1.51 -15.08
N PHE A 245 6.59 -2.70 -14.94
CA PHE A 245 5.90 -3.08 -13.71
C PHE A 245 6.87 -3.21 -12.53
N GLN A 246 8.07 -3.73 -12.76
CA GLN A 246 9.11 -3.79 -11.74
C GLN A 246 9.53 -2.39 -11.26
N ALA A 247 9.71 -1.44 -12.19
CA ALA A 247 10.01 -0.06 -11.85
C ALA A 247 8.92 0.58 -10.98
N ILE A 248 7.65 0.44 -11.39
CA ILE A 248 6.50 0.95 -10.61
C ILE A 248 6.45 0.28 -9.23
N ALA A 249 6.56 -1.05 -9.16
CA ALA A 249 6.53 -1.76 -7.88
C ALA A 249 7.69 -1.37 -6.94
N SER A 250 8.88 -1.09 -7.50
CA SER A 250 10.05 -0.65 -6.71
C SER A 250 9.91 0.77 -6.15
N SER A 251 9.07 1.61 -6.77
CA SER A 251 8.76 2.96 -6.27
C SER A 251 7.75 2.97 -5.13
N PHE A 252 7.08 1.83 -4.88
CA PHE A 252 6.09 1.75 -3.81
C PHE A 252 6.77 1.83 -2.44
N ALA A 253 6.47 2.89 -1.69
CA ALA A 253 7.03 3.07 -0.36
C ALA A 253 5.98 3.56 0.65
N LEU A 254 6.17 3.09 1.89
CA LEU A 254 5.51 3.54 3.10
C LEU A 254 6.60 4.10 4.03
N PRO A 255 6.31 5.18 4.78
CA PRO A 255 7.21 5.71 5.80
C PRO A 255 7.43 4.72 6.95
#